data_AF-A0A6N0HT43-F1
#
_entry.id   AF-A0A6N0HT43-F1
#
_cell.length_a   1.000
_cell.length_b   1.000
_cell.length_c   1.000
_cell.angle_alpha   90.00
_cell.angle_beta   90.00
_cell.angle_gamma   90.00
#
_symmetry.space_group_name_H-M   'P 1'
#
loop_
_entity.id
_entity.type
_entity.pdbx_description
1 polymer ?
#
loop_
_entity_poly.entity_id
_entity_poly.type
_entity_poly.pdbx_seq_one_letter_code
_entity_poly.pdbx_strand_id
1 'polypeptide(L)'
;MPKTNFRKNSDSRDLLAPELFGYGGEAFGRGYDPSEAVGDHGLAAKLELRYSNHLPFSTPQPYTLYGYVDAGRVWQRNETPLDDDTTITSAGLGLRLSLFGHVSAAVELAQPISHPVAAEGSDDARAYFTLSARF
;
A
#
# COMPACT_ATOMS: atom_id res chain seq x y z
N MET A 1 -2.92 -13.47 12.90
CA MET A 1 -1.46 -13.28 12.94
C MET A 1 -1.12 -12.04 12.12
N PRO A 2 -0.37 -11.07 12.68
CA PRO A 2 0.12 -9.92 11.92
C PRO A 2 1.09 -10.39 10.82
N LYS A 3 1.09 -9.69 9.68
CA LYS A 3 2.02 -9.94 8.57
C LYS A 3 2.93 -8.72 8.40
N THR A 4 4.21 -8.97 8.18
CA THR A 4 5.21 -7.94 7.91
C THR A 4 5.84 -8.20 6.55
N ASN A 5 5.80 -7.21 5.66
CA ASN A 5 6.42 -7.29 4.33
C ASN A 5 7.53 -6.24 4.22
N PHE A 6 8.64 -6.60 3.58
CA PHE A 6 9.83 -5.77 3.44
C PHE A 6 10.33 -5.80 2.00
N ARG A 7 10.70 -4.64 1.45
CA ARG A 7 11.33 -4.53 0.13
C ARG A 7 12.55 -3.62 0.23
N LYS A 8 13.68 -4.09 -0.29
CA LYS A 8 14.94 -3.35 -0.40
C LYS A 8 15.46 -3.50 -1.83
N ASN A 9 15.86 -2.39 -2.45
CA ASN A 9 16.65 -2.44 -3.68
C ASN A 9 17.98 -1.70 -3.50
N SER A 10 19.06 -2.27 -4.02
CA SER A 10 20.43 -1.77 -3.90
C SER A 10 21.25 -2.39 -5.02
N ASP A 11 21.16 -1.84 -6.24
CA ASP A 11 21.99 -2.29 -7.35
C ASP A 11 23.09 -1.28 -7.67
N SER A 12 24.20 -1.76 -8.23
CA SER A 12 25.47 -1.02 -8.35
C SER A 12 25.75 -0.47 -9.75
N ARG A 13 24.78 -0.54 -10.66
CA ARG A 13 24.80 -0.03 -12.03
C ARG A 13 23.67 0.99 -12.21
N ASP A 14 23.81 1.94 -13.15
CA ASP A 14 22.70 2.81 -13.58
C ASP A 14 21.51 1.92 -13.93
N LEU A 15 20.48 1.95 -13.08
CA LEU A 15 19.31 1.09 -13.20
C LEU A 15 18.46 1.63 -14.35
N LEU A 16 18.10 0.75 -15.30
CA LEU A 16 17.07 1.09 -16.29
C LEU A 16 15.74 1.29 -15.54
N ALA A 17 14.86 2.16 -16.05
CA ALA A 17 13.58 2.54 -15.42
C ALA A 17 12.74 1.39 -14.77
N PRO A 18 12.74 0.13 -15.25
CA PRO A 18 12.03 -0.98 -14.61
C PRO A 18 12.61 -1.45 -13.25
N GLU A 19 13.84 -1.07 -12.92
CA GLU A 19 14.55 -1.52 -11.72
C GLU A 19 14.55 -0.47 -10.60
N LEU A 20 14.01 0.72 -10.85
CA LEU A 20 13.91 1.76 -9.84
C LEU A 20 12.96 1.37 -8.71
N PHE A 21 13.28 1.80 -7.50
CA PHE A 21 12.40 1.58 -6.36
C PHE A 21 11.25 2.57 -6.43
N GLY A 22 10.07 2.09 -6.83
CA GLY A 22 8.82 2.82 -6.77
C GLY A 22 8.11 2.61 -5.43
N TYR A 23 7.77 3.70 -4.74
CA TYR A 23 6.85 3.73 -3.61
C TYR A 23 5.57 4.47 -4.02
N GLY A 24 4.41 3.87 -3.77
CA GLY A 24 3.10 4.32 -4.26
C GLY A 24 2.36 3.19 -5.01
N GLY A 25 1.05 3.05 -4.77
CA GLY A 25 0.20 1.99 -5.35
C GLY A 25 -0.07 0.78 -4.44
N GLU A 26 -0.56 -0.33 -5.00
CA GLU A 26 -1.14 -1.47 -4.24
C GLU A 26 -0.15 -2.13 -3.24
N ALA A 27 1.14 -2.15 -3.58
CA ALA A 27 2.15 -2.84 -2.79
C ALA A 27 2.59 -2.06 -1.54
N PHE A 28 2.86 -0.76 -1.68
CA PHE A 28 3.31 0.16 -0.63
C PHE A 28 2.85 1.57 -1.01
N GLY A 29 2.41 2.38 -0.04
CA GLY A 29 1.91 3.72 -0.35
C GLY A 29 0.58 3.67 -1.07
N ARG A 30 -0.38 2.86 -0.59
CA ARG A 30 -1.71 2.70 -1.23
C ARG A 30 -2.55 3.98 -1.26
N GLY A 31 -2.22 4.94 -0.41
CA GLY A 31 -2.78 6.30 -0.45
C GLY A 31 -2.15 7.21 -1.51
N TYR A 32 -1.09 6.77 -2.21
CA TYR A 32 -0.36 7.54 -3.22
C TYR A 32 -0.50 6.92 -4.62
N ASP A 33 -0.23 7.69 -5.67
CA ASP A 33 -0.23 7.17 -7.03
C ASP A 33 0.93 6.18 -7.27
N PRO A 34 0.78 5.23 -8.20
CA PRO A 34 1.88 4.34 -8.57
C PRO A 34 3.12 5.14 -8.96
N SER A 35 4.25 4.85 -8.32
CA SER A 35 5.54 5.54 -8.55
C SER A 35 5.57 7.01 -8.10
N GLU A 36 4.83 7.37 -7.04
CA GLU A 36 4.90 8.70 -6.41
C GLU A 36 6.32 9.07 -5.97
N ALA A 37 7.05 8.12 -5.39
CA ALA A 37 8.47 8.23 -5.10
C ALA A 37 9.24 7.24 -5.95
N VAL A 38 10.22 7.73 -6.70
CA VAL A 38 11.13 6.92 -7.50
C VAL A 38 12.56 7.31 -7.16
N GLY A 39 13.40 6.33 -6.83
CA GLY A 39 14.82 6.55 -6.60
C GLY A 39 15.66 5.33 -6.98
N ASP A 40 16.97 5.57 -7.18
CA ASP A 40 17.97 4.53 -7.45
C ASP A 40 18.08 3.54 -6.29
N HIS A 41 17.87 4.04 -5.07
CA HIS A 41 17.88 3.26 -3.85
C HIS A 41 16.62 3.54 -3.05
N GLY A 42 16.11 2.50 -2.40
CA GLY A 42 14.93 2.64 -1.57
C GLY A 42 14.71 1.47 -0.65
N LEU A 43 14.03 1.79 0.44
CA LEU A 43 13.61 0.84 1.46
C LEU A 43 12.16 1.09 1.81
N ALA A 44 11.33 0.06 1.82
CA ALA A 44 10.00 0.14 2.43
C ALA A 44 9.69 -1.03 3.36
N ALA A 45 8.94 -0.71 4.39
CA ALA A 45 8.39 -1.64 5.35
C ALA A 45 6.88 -1.45 5.44
N LYS A 46 6.16 -2.56 5.55
CA LYS A 46 4.71 -2.56 5.77
C LYS A 46 4.36 -3.51 6.90
N LEU A 47 3.56 -3.02 7.83
CA LEU A 47 2.95 -3.80 8.89
C LEU A 47 1.45 -3.91 8.62
N GLU A 48 0.94 -5.13 8.57
CA GLU A 48 -0.49 -5.41 8.37
C GLU A 48 -1.03 -6.24 9.53
N LEU A 49 -2.08 -5.75 10.16
CA LEU A 49 -2.87 -6.49 11.14
C LEU A 49 -4.14 -6.99 10.47
N ARG A 50 -4.44 -8.27 10.68
CA ARG A 50 -5.62 -8.92 10.08
C ARG A 50 -6.37 -9.77 11.09
N TYR A 51 -7.67 -9.55 11.15
CA TYR A 51 -8.63 -10.31 11.93
C TYR A 51 -9.66 -10.94 11.00
N SER A 52 -9.74 -12.27 11.03
CA SER A 52 -10.68 -13.04 10.21
C SER A 52 -11.59 -13.85 11.13
N ASN A 53 -12.89 -13.81 10.87
CA ASN A 53 -13.88 -14.57 11.62
C ASN A 53 -15.11 -14.84 10.72
N HIS A 54 -16.12 -15.53 11.24
CA HIS A 54 -17.34 -15.85 10.53
C HIS A 54 -18.53 -15.13 11.15
N LEU A 55 -19.44 -14.64 10.31
CA LEU A 55 -20.72 -14.11 10.77
C LEU A 55 -21.64 -15.28 11.19
N PRO A 56 -22.38 -15.16 12.30
CA PRO A 56 -23.22 -16.22 12.85
C PRO A 56 -24.56 -16.34 12.10
N PHE A 57 -24.51 -16.58 10.79
CA PHE A 57 -25.69 -16.85 9.96
C PHE A 57 -25.88 -18.35 9.75
N SER A 58 -27.01 -18.74 9.15
CA SER A 58 -27.33 -20.14 8.80
C SER A 58 -26.25 -20.80 7.92
N THR A 59 -25.54 -20.00 7.11
CA THR A 59 -24.31 -20.39 6.45
C THR A 59 -23.17 -19.50 6.97
N PRO A 60 -22.07 -20.06 7.49
CA PRO A 60 -20.95 -19.27 8.00
C PRO A 60 -20.35 -18.41 6.87
N GLN A 61 -20.50 -17.08 6.98
CA GLN A 61 -19.94 -16.15 6.00
C GLN A 61 -18.63 -15.59 6.54
N PRO A 62 -17.48 -15.89 5.90
CA PRO A 62 -16.21 -15.34 6.36
C PRO A 62 -16.17 -13.82 6.12
N TYR A 63 -15.66 -13.11 7.12
CA TYR A 63 -15.26 -11.72 7.01
C TYR A 63 -13.82 -11.56 7.46
N THR A 64 -13.15 -10.53 6.94
CA THR A 64 -11.79 -10.18 7.30
C THR A 64 -11.68 -8.68 7.41
N LEU A 65 -11.40 -8.20 8.61
CA LEU A 65 -11.02 -6.83 8.89
C LEU A 65 -9.49 -6.77 8.89
N TYR A 66 -8.93 -5.76 8.24
CA TYR A 66 -7.49 -5.53 8.24
C TYR A 66 -7.18 -4.04 8.33
N GLY A 67 -6.03 -3.75 8.91
CA GLY A 67 -5.45 -2.41 8.92
C GLY A 67 -3.96 -2.52 8.65
N TYR A 68 -3.40 -1.51 8.00
CA TYR A 68 -1.99 -1.50 7.67
C TYR A 68 -1.40 -0.11 7.84
N VAL A 69 -0.10 -0.11 8.09
CA VAL A 69 0.76 1.08 8.04
C VAL A 69 1.99 0.70 7.23
N ASP A 70 2.42 1.58 6.35
CA ASP A 70 3.64 1.41 5.60
C ASP A 70 4.43 2.71 5.50
N ALA A 71 5.74 2.56 5.42
CA ALA A 71 6.67 3.66 5.26
C ALA A 71 7.77 3.25 4.28
N GLY A 72 8.20 4.19 3.46
CA GLY A 72 9.27 4.05 2.50
C GLY A 72 10.18 5.27 2.51
N ARG A 73 11.47 5.04 2.27
CA ARG A 73 12.45 6.09 2.01
C ARG A 73 13.12 5.80 0.68
N VAL A 74 13.18 6.81 -0.17
CA VAL A 74 13.92 6.77 -1.43
C VAL A 74 15.01 7.83 -1.42
N TRP A 75 16.15 7.50 -2.04
CA TRP A 75 17.26 8.42 -2.19
C TRP A 75 18.00 8.16 -3.51
N GLN A 76 18.63 9.20 -4.05
CA GLN A 76 19.42 9.14 -5.29
C GLN A 76 20.92 9.10 -4.96
N ARG A 77 21.74 8.56 -5.87
CA ARG A 77 23.18 8.44 -5.65
C ARG A 77 23.97 9.72 -5.97
N ASN A 78 23.48 10.55 -6.89
CA ASN A 78 24.10 11.83 -7.21
C ASN A 78 23.41 12.95 -6.42
N GLU A 79 24.08 13.42 -5.36
CA GLU A 79 23.67 14.59 -4.58
C GLU A 79 23.80 15.86 -5.43
N THR A 80 22.78 16.18 -6.22
CA THR A 80 22.54 17.57 -6.59
C THR A 80 21.89 18.22 -5.35
N PRO A 81 22.26 19.45 -4.94
CA PRO A 81 21.74 20.09 -3.70
C PRO A 81 20.21 20.30 -3.61
N LEU A 82 19.44 19.75 -4.54
CA LEU A 82 18.00 19.91 -4.72
C LEU A 82 17.22 18.59 -4.49
N ASP A 83 17.89 17.44 -4.39
CA ASP A 83 17.23 16.14 -4.21
C ASP A 83 17.22 15.75 -2.73
N ASP A 84 16.20 16.22 -2.01
CA ASP A 84 15.96 15.84 -0.61
C ASP A 84 15.51 14.38 -0.50
N ASP A 85 16.11 13.65 0.44
CA ASP A 85 15.71 12.31 0.84
C ASP A 85 14.20 12.27 1.13
N THR A 86 13.42 11.60 0.27
CA THR A 86 11.96 11.62 0.38
C THR A 86 11.49 10.42 1.20
N THR A 87 10.87 10.70 2.36
CA THR A 87 10.26 9.69 3.22
C THR A 87 8.75 9.74 3.08
N ILE A 88 8.14 8.67 2.60
CA ILE A 88 6.71 8.58 2.38
C ILE A 88 6.11 7.53 3.32
N THR A 89 4.98 7.86 3.94
CA THR A 89 4.25 7.02 4.89
C THR A 89 2.78 7.02 4.54
N SER A 90 2.14 5.86 4.61
CA SER A 90 0.70 5.71 4.45
C SER A 90 0.11 4.76 5.50
N ALA A 91 -1.18 4.89 5.73
CA ALA A 91 -1.95 3.92 6.49
C ALA A 91 -3.26 3.62 5.78
N GLY A 92 -3.85 2.48 6.11
CA GLY A 92 -5.19 2.19 5.63
C GLY A 92 -5.89 1.14 6.46
N LEU A 93 -7.19 1.03 6.20
CA LEU A 93 -8.08 0.06 6.80
C LEU A 93 -8.94 -0.56 5.71
N GLY A 94 -9.29 -1.83 5.86
CA GLY A 94 -10.16 -2.49 4.92
C GLY A 94 -10.97 -3.62 5.53
N LEU A 95 -12.09 -3.89 4.88
CA LEU A 95 -13.02 -4.94 5.22
C LEU A 95 -13.26 -5.79 3.96
N ARG A 96 -13.15 -7.11 4.11
CA ARG A 96 -13.49 -8.08 3.08
C ARG A 96 -14.58 -9.01 3.59
N LEU A 97 -15.61 -9.20 2.80
CA LEU A 97 -16.78 -10.04 3.07
C LEU A 97 -16.92 -11.08 1.96
N SER A 98 -17.19 -12.33 2.33
CA SER A 98 -17.54 -13.37 1.38
C SER A 98 -18.94 -13.88 1.68
N LEU A 99 -19.88 -13.53 0.81
CA LEU A 99 -21.29 -13.84 0.95
C LEU A 99 -21.61 -15.11 0.17
N PHE A 100 -22.28 -16.04 0.85
CA PHE A 100 -22.81 -17.29 0.30
C PHE A 100 -21.77 -18.20 -0.40
N GLY A 101 -20.47 -17.90 -0.29
CA GLY A 101 -19.39 -18.70 -0.90
C GLY A 101 -19.12 -18.42 -2.38
N HIS A 102 -19.90 -17.54 -3.01
CA HIS A 102 -19.77 -17.19 -4.44
C HIS A 102 -19.69 -15.69 -4.70
N VAL A 103 -20.01 -14.83 -3.73
CA VAL A 103 -19.87 -13.38 -3.86
C VAL A 103 -18.81 -12.91 -2.89
N SER A 104 -17.89 -12.06 -3.35
CA SER A 104 -16.92 -11.39 -2.48
C SER A 104 -17.00 -9.88 -2.69
N ALA A 105 -17.08 -9.15 -1.58
CA ALA A 105 -17.06 -7.70 -1.53
C ALA A 105 -15.87 -7.25 -0.68
N ALA A 106 -15.20 -6.18 -1.09
CA ALA A 106 -14.15 -5.55 -0.30
C ALA A 106 -14.30 -4.03 -0.36
N VAL A 107 -13.99 -3.38 0.75
CA VAL A 107 -13.85 -1.93 0.85
C VAL A 107 -12.53 -1.65 1.56
N GLU A 108 -11.78 -0.69 1.06
CA GLU A 108 -10.53 -0.23 1.66
C GLU A 108 -10.48 1.30 1.66
N LEU A 109 -9.98 1.88 2.74
CA LEU A 109 -9.66 3.29 2.86
C LEU A 109 -8.16 3.40 3.09
N ALA A 110 -7.47 4.21 2.28
CA ALA A 110 -6.04 4.46 2.37
C ALA A 110 -5.82 5.96 2.52
N GLN A 111 -4.99 6.36 3.49
CA GLN A 111 -4.69 7.75 3.77
C GLN A 111 -3.16 7.98 3.75
N PRO A 112 -2.67 8.95 2.96
CA PRO A 112 -1.29 9.41 3.05
C PRO A 112 -1.05 10.13 4.39
N ILE A 113 0.09 9.87 5.05
CA ILE A 113 0.39 10.40 6.40
C ILE A 113 1.50 11.45 6.40
N SER A 114 2.56 11.29 5.61
CA SER A 114 3.79 12.09 5.77
C SER A 114 3.94 13.25 4.79
N HIS A 115 3.34 13.21 3.60
CA HIS A 115 3.37 14.30 2.64
C HIS A 115 2.10 14.35 1.79
N PRO A 116 1.62 15.55 1.42
CA PRO A 116 0.59 15.68 0.39
C PRO A 116 1.07 15.02 -0.88
N VAL A 117 0.18 14.25 -1.51
CA VAL A 117 0.45 13.55 -2.78
C VAL A 117 0.95 14.61 -3.77
N ALA A 118 2.18 14.48 -4.28
CA ALA A 118 2.81 15.45 -5.17
C ALA A 118 2.06 15.56 -6.51
N ALA A 119 1.39 14.49 -6.95
CA ALA A 119 0.53 14.50 -8.13
C ALA A 119 -0.79 15.28 -7.94
N GLU A 120 -1.34 15.29 -6.73
CA GLU A 120 -2.67 15.86 -6.44
C GLU A 120 -2.61 17.20 -5.67
N GLY A 121 -1.52 17.46 -4.97
CA GLY A 121 -1.37 18.58 -4.05
C GLY A 121 -2.23 18.47 -2.78
N SER A 122 -2.81 17.30 -2.48
CA SER A 122 -3.65 17.06 -1.29
C SER A 122 -3.36 15.72 -0.60
N ASP A 123 -3.63 15.65 0.70
CA ASP A 123 -3.52 14.46 1.57
C ASP A 123 -4.82 13.61 1.58
N ASP A 124 -5.63 13.67 0.53
CA ASP A 124 -7.00 13.14 0.58
C ASP A 124 -7.03 11.61 0.67
N ALA A 125 -7.87 11.10 1.58
CA ALA A 125 -8.04 9.67 1.76
C ALA A 125 -8.68 9.04 0.52
N ARG A 126 -8.03 8.01 -0.03
CA ARG A 126 -8.49 7.24 -1.19
C ARG A 126 -9.35 6.07 -0.72
N ALA A 127 -10.52 5.92 -1.33
CA ALA A 127 -11.44 4.82 -1.05
C ALA A 127 -11.51 3.86 -2.24
N TYR A 128 -11.33 2.57 -1.97
CA TYR A 128 -11.44 1.49 -2.94
C TYR A 128 -12.60 0.58 -2.58
N PHE A 129 -13.36 0.15 -3.59
CA PHE A 129 -14.34 -0.91 -3.43
C PHE A 129 -14.14 -1.96 -4.52
N THR A 130 -14.40 -3.22 -4.18
CA THR A 130 -14.30 -4.34 -5.12
C THR A 130 -15.48 -5.27 -4.90
N LEU A 131 -16.13 -5.65 -6.00
CA LEU A 131 -17.20 -6.64 -6.00
C LEU A 131 -16.87 -7.70 -7.04
N SER A 132 -16.95 -8.97 -6.64
CA SER A 132 -16.70 -10.10 -7.54
C SER A 132 -17.70 -11.21 -7.24
N ALA A 133 -18.19 -11.85 -8.30
CA ALA A 133 -19.04 -13.03 -8.22
C ALA A 133 -18.40 -14.17 -9.02
N ARG A 134 -18.46 -15.38 -8.48
CA ARG A 134 -17.96 -16.59 -9.12
C ARG A 134 -19.12 -17.58 -9.28
N PHE A 135 -19.32 -18.06 -10.50
CA PHE A 135 -20.39 -18.96 -10.92
C PHE A 135 -19.82 -20.25 -11.51
#